data_AF-A0A519W8T3-F1
#
_entry.id   AF-A0A519W8T3-F1
#
_cell.length_a   1.000
_cell.length_b   1.000
_cell.length_c   1.000
_cell.angle_alpha   90.00
_cell.angle_beta   90.00
_cell.angle_gamma   90.00
#
_symmetry.space_group_name_H-M   'P 1'
#
loop_
_entity.id
_entity.type
_entity.pdbx_description
1 polymer ?
#
loop_
_entity_poly.entity_id
_entity_poly.type
_entity_poly.pdbx_seq_one_letter_code
_entity_poly.pdbx_strand_id
1 'polypeptide(L)'
;VRPWGFWKPIQDMVVKDDPTFQANKNFKLDMFNVALGIVAQLCLTIFPMYLITGMFSPLWITVGILTVIIFILKRTWWNRLED
;
A
#
# COMPACT_ATOMS: atom_id res chain seq x y z
N VAL A 1 -11.31 -16.08 0.65
CA VAL A 1 -10.04 -15.31 0.65
C VAL A 1 -8.93 -16.33 0.84
N ARG A 2 -7.74 -16.33 0.24
CA ARG A 2 -6.63 -17.11 0.84
C ARG A 2 -5.89 -16.12 1.71
N PRO A 3 -6.32 -15.91 2.96
CA PRO A 3 -5.62 -14.98 3.79
C PRO A 3 -4.27 -15.63 4.12
N TRP A 4 -3.28 -14.76 4.30
CA TRP A 4 -1.89 -15.11 4.54
C TRP A 4 -1.76 -16.29 5.50
N GLY A 5 -0.93 -17.30 5.22
CA GLY A 5 -0.96 -18.67 5.80
C GLY A 5 -1.62 -18.85 7.19
N PHE A 6 -1.26 -18.02 8.18
CA PHE A 6 -1.83 -17.97 9.54
C PHE A 6 -3.35 -17.69 9.66
N TRP A 7 -3.98 -17.14 8.62
CA TRP A 7 -5.38 -16.69 8.63
C TRP A 7 -6.35 -17.69 8.00
N LYS A 8 -5.84 -18.81 7.46
CA LYS A 8 -6.66 -19.93 6.97
C LYS A 8 -7.76 -20.36 7.97
N PRO A 9 -7.50 -20.48 9.30
CA PRO A 9 -8.55 -20.78 10.26
C PRO A 9 -9.65 -19.70 10.36
N ILE A 10 -9.32 -18.42 10.15
CA ILE A 10 -10.29 -17.32 10.19
C ILE A 10 -11.23 -17.40 8.98
N GLN A 11 -10.70 -17.71 7.79
CA GLN A 11 -11.52 -17.93 6.61
C GLN A 11 -12.51 -19.08 6.83
N ASP A 12 -12.05 -20.19 7.39
CA ASP A 12 -12.91 -21.36 7.62
C ASP A 12 -14.02 -21.07 8.64
N MET A 13 -13.81 -20.13 9.56
CA MET A 13 -14.85 -19.63 10.46
C MET A 13 -15.84 -18.71 9.73
N VAL A 14 -15.37 -17.77 8.91
CA VAL A 14 -16.24 -16.83 8.18
C VAL A 14 -17.07 -17.54 7.10
N VAL A 15 -16.52 -18.55 6.42
CA VAL A 15 -17.26 -19.33 5.41
C VAL A 15 -18.34 -20.22 6.03
N LYS A 16 -18.18 -20.60 7.32
CA LYS A 16 -19.23 -21.32 8.07
C LYS A 16 -20.42 -20.41 8.39
N ASP A 17 -20.16 -19.12 8.65
CA ASP A 17 -21.19 -18.15 8.99
C ASP A 17 -21.80 -17.49 7.73
N ASP A 18 -21.03 -17.30 6.66
CA ASP A 18 -21.49 -16.78 5.37
C ASP A 18 -20.87 -17.54 4.18
N PRO A 19 -21.64 -18.47 3.55
CA PRO A 19 -21.16 -19.26 2.43
C PRO A 19 -20.98 -18.46 1.12
N THR A 20 -21.44 -17.21 1.05
CA THR A 20 -21.29 -16.36 -0.15
C THR A 20 -19.98 -15.60 -0.20
N PHE A 21 -19.16 -15.68 0.86
CA PHE A 21 -17.93 -14.92 1.01
C PHE A 21 -16.87 -15.27 -0.06
N GLN A 22 -16.79 -14.45 -1.10
CA GLN A 22 -15.83 -14.65 -2.18
C GLN A 22 -14.41 -14.24 -1.79
N ALA A 23 -13.44 -15.02 -2.25
CA ALA A 23 -12.04 -14.75 -2.00
C ALA A 23 -11.52 -13.55 -2.79
N ASN A 24 -11.00 -12.54 -2.11
CA ASN A 24 -10.18 -11.52 -2.75
C ASN A 24 -8.96 -12.21 -3.42
N LYS A 25 -8.87 -12.08 -4.76
CA LYS A 25 -7.80 -12.64 -5.61
C LYS A 25 -6.66 -11.65 -5.85
N ASN A 26 -6.79 -10.41 -5.40
CA ASN A 26 -5.86 -9.30 -5.70
C ASN A 26 -4.72 -9.13 -4.68
N PHE A 27 -4.49 -10.12 -3.81
CA PHE A 27 -3.49 -10.07 -2.74
C PHE A 27 -2.09 -9.58 -3.17
N LYS A 28 -1.62 -9.95 -4.37
CA LYS A 28 -0.33 -9.49 -4.89
C LYS A 28 -0.29 -7.97 -5.13
N LEU A 29 -1.39 -7.42 -5.64
CA LEU A 29 -1.54 -5.97 -5.85
C LEU A 29 -1.68 -5.25 -4.50
N ASP A 30 -2.43 -5.83 -3.56
CA ASP A 30 -2.61 -5.27 -2.22
C ASP A 30 -1.26 -5.18 -1.47
N MET A 31 -0.47 -6.25 -1.51
CA MET A 31 0.87 -6.27 -0.89
C MET A 31 1.84 -5.28 -1.54
N PHE A 32 1.78 -5.14 -2.88
CA PHE A 32 2.57 -4.15 -3.60
C PHE A 32 2.19 -2.71 -3.21
N ASN A 33 0.90 -2.43 -3.08
CA ASN A 33 0.41 -1.14 -2.63
C ASN A 33 0.88 -0.84 -1.18
N VAL A 34 0.87 -1.83 -0.29
CA VAL A 34 1.41 -1.69 1.08
C VAL A 34 2.90 -1.38 1.07
N ALA A 35 3.69 -2.10 0.26
CA ALA A 35 5.12 -1.84 0.14
C ALA A 35 5.41 -0.43 -0.38
N LEU A 36 4.66 0.04 -1.39
CA LEU A 36 4.74 1.42 -1.88
C LEU A 36 4.37 2.43 -0.78
N GLY A 37 3.36 2.13 0.03
CA GLY A 37 2.99 2.94 1.20
C GLY A 37 4.12 3.06 2.23
N ILE A 38 4.83 1.97 2.51
CA ILE A 38 6.00 1.97 3.40
C ILE A 38 7.11 2.87 2.84
N VAL A 39 7.41 2.75 1.55
CA VAL A 39 8.42 3.60 0.89
C VAL A 39 8.02 5.08 0.95
N ALA A 40 6.75 5.40 0.67
CA ALA A 40 6.24 6.77 0.81
C ALA A 40 6.37 7.30 2.24
N GLN A 41 6.09 6.47 3.24
CA GLN A 41 6.20 6.87 4.65
C GLN A 41 7.66 7.12 5.08
N LEU A 42 8.61 6.33 4.57
CA LEU A 42 10.04 6.58 4.76
C LEU A 42 10.45 7.90 4.09
N CYS A 43 9.99 8.15 2.87
CA CYS A 43 10.21 9.42 2.16
C CYS A 43 9.66 10.63 2.92
N LEU A 44 8.46 10.52 3.52
CA LEU A 44 7.88 11.59 4.35
C LEU A 44 8.67 11.83 5.63
N THR A 45 9.30 10.81 6.21
CA THR A 45 10.13 10.94 7.41
C THR A 45 11.45 11.66 7.11
N ILE A 46 12.08 11.39 5.96
CA ILE A 46 13.34 12.03 5.56
C ILE A 46 13.14 13.43 4.96
N PHE A 47 11.94 13.74 4.47
CA PHE A 47 11.59 15.04 3.91
C PHE A 47 11.89 16.24 4.84
N PRO A 48 11.42 16.28 6.11
CA PRO A 48 11.74 17.38 7.02
C PRO A 48 13.23 17.44 7.35
N MET A 49 13.92 16.29 7.42
CA MET A 49 15.37 16.28 7.64
C MET A 49 16.13 16.98 6.50
N TYR A 50 15.81 16.69 5.23
CA TYR A 50 16.45 17.36 4.09
C TYR A 50 16.12 18.85 3.99
N LEU A 51 14.92 19.25 4.41
CA LEU A 51 14.54 20.65 4.47
C LEU A 51 15.36 21.40 5.53
N ILE A 52 15.51 20.80 6.73
CA ILE A 52 16.29 21.39 7.83
C ILE A 52 17.78 21.45 7.51
N THR A 53 18.34 20.42 6.87
CA THR A 53 19.77 20.41 6.47
C THR A 53 20.07 21.26 5.24
N GLY A 54 19.06 21.90 4.63
CA GLY A 54 19.23 22.75 3.45
C GLY A 54 19.65 21.97 2.19
N MET A 55 19.45 20.65 2.18
CA MET A 55 19.84 19.78 1.07
C MET A 55 18.73 19.73 0.02
N PHE A 56 18.66 20.77 -0.81
CA PHE A 56 17.59 20.89 -1.81
C PHE A 56 17.66 19.87 -2.95
N SER A 57 18.85 19.35 -3.32
CA SER A 57 18.96 18.34 -4.38
C SER A 57 18.30 16.99 -4.02
N PRO A 58 18.56 16.35 -2.86
CA PRO A 58 17.83 15.14 -2.47
C PRO A 58 16.37 15.40 -2.11
N LEU A 59 16.02 16.63 -1.69
CA LEU A 59 14.64 17.02 -1.44
C LEU A 59 13.80 16.91 -2.72
N TRP A 60 14.26 17.47 -3.84
CA TRP A 60 13.55 17.37 -5.12
C TRP A 60 13.41 15.92 -5.60
N ILE A 61 14.43 15.09 -5.40
CA ILE A 61 14.38 13.65 -5.71
C ILE A 61 13.30 12.96 -4.84
N THR A 62 13.26 13.27 -3.54
CA THR A 62 12.28 12.69 -2.61
C THR A 62 10.85 13.08 -2.97
N VAL A 63 10.62 14.34 -3.36
CA VAL A 63 9.32 14.81 -3.86
C VAL A 63 8.94 14.12 -5.17
N GLY A 64 9.90 13.93 -6.07
CA GLY A 64 9.69 13.17 -7.31
C GLY A 64 9.25 11.74 -7.04
N ILE A 65 9.95 11.03 -6.13
CA ILE A 65 9.60 9.66 -5.73
C ILE A 65 8.20 9.61 -5.10
N LEU A 66 7.89 10.53 -4.17
CA LEU A 66 6.57 10.62 -3.55
C LEU A 66 5.47 10.83 -4.59
N THR A 67 5.69 11.71 -5.56
CA THR A 67 4.74 11.99 -6.64
C THR A 67 4.50 10.75 -7.50
N VAL A 68 5.56 10.02 -7.86
CA VAL A 68 5.46 8.76 -8.60
C VAL A 68 4.68 7.70 -7.81
N ILE A 69 4.98 7.54 -6.51
CA ILE A 69 4.27 6.58 -5.65
C ILE A 69 2.79 6.93 -5.53
N ILE A 70 2.45 8.20 -5.32
CA ILE A 70 1.06 8.68 -5.27
C ILE A 70 0.35 8.37 -6.59
N PHE A 71 0.99 8.58 -7.73
CA PHE A 71 0.40 8.29 -9.03
C PHE A 71 0.16 6.79 -9.24
N ILE A 72 1.13 5.95 -8.84
CA ILE A 72 0.99 4.50 -8.90
C ILE A 72 -0.16 4.06 -8.00
N LEU A 73 -0.19 4.48 -6.73
CA LEU A 73 -1.26 4.16 -5.79
C LEU A 73 -2.62 4.68 -6.24
N LYS A 74 -2.69 5.85 -6.89
CA LYS A 74 -3.93 6.33 -7.49
C LYS A 74 -4.44 5.35 -8.56
N ARG A 75 -3.56 4.77 -9.36
CA ARG A 75 -3.96 3.85 -10.42
C ARG A 75 -4.24 2.43 -9.92
N THR A 76 -3.45 1.93 -8.97
CA THR A 76 -3.51 0.54 -8.48
C THR A 76 -4.48 0.35 -7.33
N TRP A 77 -4.70 1.39 -6.52
CA TRP A 77 -5.59 1.35 -5.37
C TRP A 77 -6.80 2.25 -5.57
N TRP A 78 -6.63 3.56 -5.77
CA TRP A 78 -7.77 4.51 -5.80
C TRP A 78 -8.77 4.21 -6.92
N ASN A 79 -8.31 3.94 -8.14
CA ASN A 79 -9.20 3.61 -9.26
C ASN A 79 -9.79 2.19 -9.19
N ARG A 80 -9.32 1.37 -8.26
CA ARG A 80 -9.79 -0.02 -8.03
C ARG A 80 -10.70 -0.12 -6.81
N LEU A 81 -10.85 0.96 -6.04
CA LEU A 81 -11.94 1.11 -5.10
C LEU A 81 -13.21 1.29 -5.92
N GLU A 82 -13.84 0.17 -6.27
CA GLU A 82 -15.27 0.15 -6.58
C GLU A 82 -16.02 0.42 -5.26
N ASP A 83 -17.02 1.31 -5.30
CA ASP A 83 -17.93 1.61 -4.19
C ASP A 83 -18.74 0.36 -3.76
#